data_AF-A0A4S8PBM3-F1
#
_entry.id   AF-A0A4S8PBM3-F1
#
_cell.length_a   1.000
_cell.length_b   1.000
_cell.length_c   1.000
_cell.angle_alpha   90.00
_cell.angle_beta   90.00
_cell.angle_gamma   90.00
#
_symmetry.space_group_name_H-M   'P 1'
#
loop_
_entity.id
_entity.type
_entity.pdbx_description
1 polymer ?
#
loop_
_entity_poly.entity_id
_entity_poly.type
_entity_poly.pdbx_seq_one_letter_code
_entity_poly.pdbx_strand_id
1 'polypeptide(L)'
;MSITDTAALGGRRRRIAAVMSLVLAAVTALTFTALFSSDDAEAHGATVFPGSRQYLCYFDAVSANGALDPYNESCQNALDQGGPNAFYNWFGNLDSNGAGQTVGYIPDGRICDGGGRGPYDFEAFNDPGNWPRTHVTAGDTVEWRYNNWAHHPGKFDLYITKDGWDPNQPIAWDDLELFKTFTNPASNGGPGSNDHYYYGNLTLPQKSGYHVVFTHWVRSDSNENFYACSDVEFDGGNGEVSGIRPGADLPGNDGGVVDPPTDPTSDDPTDDPTDEPTTGGPTEGDCTATASVNSWGSGATVTITVSNTGSDPVSDWMIHWLWPPDSGITIANSWNTTISSMGDMQMAGPAGWNATIASGQDVSFGFNVNGSLSTMPALDCIPG
;
A
#
# COMPACT_ATOMS: atom_id res chain seq x y z
N MET A 1 8.39 -55.89 -73.78
CA MET A 1 8.69 -55.76 -72.34
C MET A 1 9.05 -54.30 -72.11
N SER A 2 8.16 -53.56 -71.45
CA SER A 2 8.01 -52.09 -71.59
C SER A 2 8.87 -51.31 -70.60
N ILE A 3 9.57 -50.28 -71.09
CA ILE A 3 10.31 -49.30 -70.30
C ILE A 3 9.33 -48.18 -69.95
N THR A 4 8.57 -48.32 -68.85
CA THR A 4 7.62 -47.25 -68.46
C THR A 4 7.40 -47.05 -66.96
N ASP A 5 8.05 -47.80 -66.07
CA ASP A 5 7.68 -47.75 -64.63
C ASP A 5 8.59 -46.92 -63.72
N THR A 6 9.71 -46.37 -64.22
CA THR A 6 10.68 -45.66 -63.35
C THR A 6 10.39 -44.17 -63.16
N ALA A 7 9.55 -43.55 -64.00
CA ALA A 7 9.31 -42.08 -63.96
C ALA A 7 8.20 -41.66 -62.97
N ALA A 8 7.22 -42.52 -62.69
CA ALA A 8 6.05 -42.16 -61.88
C ALA A 8 6.35 -42.03 -60.37
N LEU A 9 7.34 -42.78 -59.87
CA LEU A 9 7.73 -42.77 -58.45
C LEU A 9 8.52 -41.52 -58.04
N GLY A 10 9.29 -40.92 -58.96
CA GLY A 10 10.07 -39.69 -58.71
C GLY A 10 9.20 -38.44 -58.58
N GLY A 11 8.14 -38.33 -59.39
CA GLY A 11 7.21 -37.19 -59.33
C GLY A 11 6.35 -37.18 -58.06
N ARG A 12 5.93 -38.36 -57.59
CA ARG A 12 5.10 -38.49 -56.38
C ARG A 12 5.91 -38.19 -55.11
N ARG A 13 7.18 -38.62 -55.05
CA ARG A 13 8.09 -38.29 -53.94
C ARG A 13 8.46 -36.79 -53.90
N ARG A 14 8.65 -36.15 -55.06
CA ARG A 14 8.91 -34.69 -55.14
C ARG A 14 7.69 -33.86 -54.74
N ARG A 15 6.47 -34.29 -55.07
CA ARG A 15 5.23 -33.63 -54.64
C ARG A 15 4.96 -33.78 -53.13
N ILE A 16 5.22 -34.95 -52.55
CA ILE A 16 5.09 -35.17 -51.10
C ILE A 16 6.16 -34.37 -50.33
N ALA A 17 7.39 -34.31 -50.83
CA ALA A 17 8.44 -33.47 -50.23
C ALA A 17 8.09 -31.97 -50.30
N ALA A 18 7.58 -31.48 -51.43
CA ALA A 18 7.16 -30.08 -51.57
C ALA A 18 5.97 -29.71 -50.67
N VAL A 19 4.99 -30.61 -50.51
CA VAL A 19 3.84 -30.41 -49.61
C VAL A 19 4.27 -30.48 -48.14
N MET A 20 5.17 -31.38 -47.77
CA MET A 20 5.75 -31.41 -46.41
C MET A 20 6.60 -30.17 -46.11
N SER A 21 7.35 -29.63 -47.07
CA SER A 21 8.10 -28.38 -46.89
C SER A 21 7.18 -27.15 -46.77
N LEU A 22 6.05 -27.12 -47.49
CA LEU A 22 5.03 -26.06 -47.35
C LEU A 22 4.26 -26.15 -46.04
N VAL A 23 3.94 -27.35 -45.58
CA VAL A 23 3.30 -27.57 -44.27
C VAL A 23 4.29 -27.24 -43.14
N LEU A 24 5.56 -27.64 -43.26
CA LEU A 24 6.58 -27.31 -42.27
C LEU A 24 6.86 -25.80 -42.23
N ALA A 25 6.90 -25.13 -43.39
CA ALA A 25 7.04 -23.66 -43.47
C ALA A 25 5.83 -22.92 -42.88
N ALA A 26 4.61 -23.41 -43.14
CA ALA A 26 3.38 -22.84 -42.58
C ALA A 26 3.26 -23.08 -41.07
N VAL A 27 3.66 -24.26 -40.58
CA VAL A 27 3.72 -24.58 -39.15
C VAL A 27 4.81 -23.75 -38.48
N THR A 28 5.99 -23.59 -39.08
CA THR A 28 7.03 -22.70 -38.53
C THR A 28 6.60 -21.24 -38.52
N ALA A 29 5.88 -20.75 -39.54
CA ALA A 29 5.38 -19.38 -39.59
C ALA A 29 4.26 -19.14 -38.56
N LEU A 30 3.34 -20.10 -38.38
CA LEU A 30 2.30 -20.06 -37.33
C LEU A 30 2.89 -20.17 -35.91
N THR A 31 3.94 -20.97 -35.71
CA THR A 31 4.65 -21.01 -34.41
C THR A 31 5.52 -19.78 -34.18
N PHE A 32 6.04 -19.13 -35.23
CA PHE A 32 6.82 -17.90 -35.07
C PHE A 32 5.92 -16.70 -34.76
N THR A 33 4.72 -16.59 -35.33
CA THR A 33 3.78 -15.51 -35.00
C THR A 33 3.18 -15.64 -33.60
N ALA A 34 3.09 -16.85 -33.05
CA ALA A 34 2.61 -17.07 -31.68
C ALA A 34 3.67 -16.78 -30.59
N LEU A 35 4.93 -16.55 -30.98
CA LEU A 35 6.04 -16.23 -30.06
C LEU A 35 6.36 -14.73 -30.00
N PHE A 36 5.60 -13.90 -30.72
CA PHE A 36 5.65 -12.44 -30.61
C PHE A 36 4.27 -11.90 -30.25
N SER A 37 3.67 -12.43 -29.19
CA SER A 37 2.82 -11.57 -28.37
C SER A 37 3.76 -10.54 -27.77
N SER A 38 3.71 -9.30 -28.25
CA SER A 38 4.15 -8.19 -27.41
C SER A 38 3.23 -8.21 -26.20
N ASP A 39 3.71 -8.69 -25.06
CA ASP A 39 3.09 -8.34 -23.80
C ASP A 39 3.11 -6.81 -23.77
N ASP A 40 1.95 -6.18 -23.88
CA ASP A 40 1.85 -4.76 -23.62
C ASP A 40 2.41 -4.57 -22.21
N ALA A 41 3.45 -3.75 -22.08
CA ALA A 41 4.00 -3.43 -20.78
C ALA A 41 2.94 -2.60 -20.04
N GLU A 42 2.15 -3.29 -19.20
CA GLU A 42 1.13 -2.70 -18.35
C GLU A 42 1.81 -1.84 -17.30
N ALA A 43 1.49 -0.54 -17.29
CA ALA A 43 1.85 0.32 -16.17
C ALA A 43 0.90 0.05 -15.01
N HIS A 44 1.32 0.36 -13.78
CA HIS A 44 0.54 0.12 -12.59
C HIS A 44 1.01 1.04 -11.47
N GLY A 45 0.05 1.64 -10.77
CA GLY A 45 0.30 2.49 -9.62
C GLY A 45 -0.95 3.22 -9.14
N ALA A 46 -0.85 3.86 -7.98
CA ALA A 46 -1.85 4.76 -7.45
C ALA A 46 -1.18 5.79 -6.52
N THR A 47 -1.88 6.88 -6.19
CA THR A 47 -1.34 7.88 -5.27
C THR A 47 -1.19 7.27 -3.87
N VAL A 48 0.01 7.38 -3.30
CA VAL A 48 0.39 6.93 -1.95
C VAL A 48 0.27 8.07 -0.95
N PHE A 49 0.71 9.28 -1.34
CA PHE A 49 0.60 10.48 -0.51
C PHE A 49 0.23 11.72 -1.35
N PRO A 50 -0.89 12.41 -1.04
CA PRO A 50 -1.98 11.95 -0.16
C PRO A 50 -2.64 10.67 -0.72
N GLY A 51 -2.96 9.73 0.16
CA GLY A 51 -3.36 8.37 -0.23
C GLY A 51 -4.67 8.35 -1.04
N SER A 52 -4.69 7.58 -2.13
CA SER A 52 -5.89 7.42 -2.96
C SER A 52 -6.90 6.45 -2.35
N ARG A 53 -8.19 6.57 -2.69
CA ARG A 53 -9.26 5.69 -2.20
C ARG A 53 -8.93 4.21 -2.38
N GLN A 54 -8.55 3.81 -3.60
CA GLN A 54 -8.18 2.42 -3.92
C GLN A 54 -6.98 1.92 -3.09
N TYR A 55 -5.97 2.77 -2.88
CA TYR A 55 -4.79 2.44 -2.08
C TYR A 55 -5.17 2.31 -0.60
N LEU A 56 -5.78 3.35 -0.01
CA LEU A 56 -6.14 3.36 1.41
C LEU A 56 -7.16 2.27 1.72
N CYS A 57 -8.17 2.03 0.88
CA CYS A 57 -9.13 0.96 1.10
C CYS A 57 -8.51 -0.45 1.01
N TYR A 58 -7.49 -0.66 0.17
CA TYR A 58 -6.79 -1.93 0.16
C TYR A 58 -6.04 -2.16 1.48
N PHE A 59 -5.27 -1.18 1.95
CA PHE A 59 -4.51 -1.30 3.20
C PHE A 59 -5.36 -1.21 4.47
N ASP A 60 -6.55 -0.61 4.39
CA ASP A 60 -7.60 -0.67 5.41
C ASP A 60 -8.14 -2.10 5.58
N ALA A 61 -8.36 -2.76 4.44
CA ALA A 61 -9.11 -4.01 4.37
C ALA A 61 -8.24 -5.26 4.44
N VAL A 62 -7.03 -5.23 3.88
CA VAL A 62 -6.21 -6.43 3.73
C VAL A 62 -5.74 -6.91 5.09
N SER A 63 -6.17 -8.11 5.46
CA SER A 63 -5.70 -8.80 6.66
C SER A 63 -4.47 -9.65 6.35
N ALA A 64 -3.76 -10.11 7.38
CA ALA A 64 -2.53 -10.88 7.23
C ALA A 64 -2.68 -12.19 6.42
N ASN A 65 -3.90 -12.76 6.30
CA ASN A 65 -4.16 -13.96 5.48
C ASN A 65 -4.60 -13.62 4.04
N GLY A 66 -4.59 -12.33 3.67
CA GLY A 66 -5.00 -11.83 2.37
C GLY A 66 -6.50 -11.62 2.21
N ALA A 67 -7.35 -11.95 3.20
CA ALA A 67 -8.78 -11.64 3.13
C ALA A 67 -9.02 -10.13 3.29
N LEU A 68 -10.05 -9.62 2.62
CA LEU A 68 -10.49 -8.24 2.74
C LEU A 68 -11.58 -8.14 3.81
N ASP A 69 -11.33 -7.31 4.81
CA ASP A 69 -12.25 -6.91 5.88
C ASP A 69 -12.10 -5.40 6.10
N PRO A 70 -12.73 -4.55 5.26
CA PRO A 70 -12.65 -3.10 5.40
C PRO A 70 -13.14 -2.65 6.78
N TYR A 71 -12.39 -1.75 7.43
CA TYR A 71 -12.82 -1.06 8.63
C TYR A 71 -13.64 0.19 8.27
N ASN A 72 -13.28 0.87 7.19
CA ASN A 72 -13.99 2.04 6.69
C ASN A 72 -15.32 1.66 6.02
N GLU A 73 -16.41 2.37 6.34
CA GLU A 73 -17.74 2.12 5.77
C GLU A 73 -17.79 2.33 4.24
N SER A 74 -17.12 3.35 3.70
CA SER A 74 -17.10 3.60 2.26
C SER A 74 -16.28 2.56 1.53
N CYS A 75 -15.17 2.09 2.12
CA CYS A 75 -14.42 0.95 1.59
C CYS A 75 -15.26 -0.34 1.64
N GLN A 76 -16.02 -0.59 2.72
CA GLN A 76 -16.95 -1.72 2.76
C GLN A 76 -18.02 -1.63 1.67
N ASN A 77 -18.62 -0.44 1.49
CA ASN A 77 -19.61 -0.21 0.44
C ASN A 77 -19.01 -0.43 -0.96
N ALA A 78 -17.76 -0.04 -1.18
CA ALA A 78 -17.06 -0.28 -2.44
C ALA A 78 -16.82 -1.78 -2.69
N LEU A 79 -16.42 -2.51 -1.65
CA LEU A 79 -16.24 -3.96 -1.71
C LEU A 79 -17.56 -4.70 -2.00
N ASP A 80 -18.66 -4.27 -1.37
CA ASP A 80 -19.98 -4.88 -1.56
C ASP A 80 -20.53 -4.66 -2.97
N GLN A 81 -20.21 -3.52 -3.60
CA GLN A 81 -20.68 -3.16 -4.95
C GLN A 81 -19.79 -3.74 -6.06
N GLY A 82 -18.47 -3.50 -6.01
CA GLY A 82 -17.52 -3.84 -7.06
C GLY A 82 -16.79 -5.17 -6.85
N GLY A 83 -16.90 -5.76 -5.66
CA GLY A 83 -16.18 -6.97 -5.30
C GLY A 83 -14.67 -6.75 -5.06
N PRO A 84 -13.92 -7.83 -4.83
CA PRO A 84 -12.56 -7.75 -4.30
C PRO A 84 -11.49 -7.38 -5.35
N ASN A 85 -11.81 -7.44 -6.64
CA ASN A 85 -10.81 -7.31 -7.70
C ASN A 85 -10.17 -5.92 -7.73
N ALA A 86 -10.95 -4.86 -7.55
CA ALA A 86 -10.42 -3.50 -7.49
C ALA A 86 -9.46 -3.29 -6.31
N PHE A 87 -9.69 -3.99 -5.19
CA PHE A 87 -8.84 -3.93 -4.01
C PHE A 87 -7.51 -4.64 -4.25
N TYR A 88 -7.52 -5.90 -4.68
CA TYR A 88 -6.28 -6.64 -4.95
C TYR A 88 -5.47 -6.05 -6.11
N ASN A 89 -6.12 -5.32 -7.01
CA ASN A 89 -5.50 -4.63 -8.13
C ASN A 89 -5.62 -3.11 -7.95
N TRP A 90 -5.47 -2.59 -6.73
CA TRP A 90 -5.60 -1.16 -6.41
C TRP A 90 -4.71 -0.24 -7.29
N PHE A 91 -3.64 -0.78 -7.83
CA PHE A 91 -2.71 -0.13 -8.75
C PHE A 91 -3.16 -0.17 -10.24
N GLY A 92 -4.29 -0.82 -10.56
CA GLY A 92 -4.76 -1.12 -11.91
C GLY A 92 -5.97 -0.31 -12.39
N ASN A 93 -6.22 0.86 -11.80
CA ASN A 93 -7.29 1.77 -12.24
C ASN A 93 -6.85 2.57 -13.46
N LEU A 94 -7.09 2.01 -14.66
CA LEU A 94 -6.49 2.47 -15.91
C LEU A 94 -7.47 2.53 -17.08
N ASP A 95 -7.06 3.25 -18.14
CA ASP A 95 -7.66 3.17 -19.48
C ASP A 95 -6.53 3.10 -20.51
N SER A 96 -6.39 1.96 -21.19
CA SER A 96 -5.37 1.73 -22.22
C SER A 96 -5.48 2.68 -23.42
N ASN A 97 -6.63 3.32 -23.61
CA ASN A 97 -6.91 4.24 -24.72
C ASN A 97 -7.13 5.69 -24.26
N GLY A 98 -6.85 6.01 -22.99
CA GLY A 98 -7.16 7.32 -22.41
C GLY A 98 -6.50 8.50 -23.13
N ALA A 99 -5.26 8.34 -23.62
CA ALA A 99 -4.52 9.28 -24.47
C ALA A 99 -4.51 10.75 -23.95
N GLY A 100 -4.60 10.94 -22.63
CA GLY A 100 -4.66 12.24 -21.97
C GLY A 100 -6.03 12.94 -22.07
N GLN A 101 -7.07 12.24 -22.52
CA GLN A 101 -8.42 12.78 -22.65
C GLN A 101 -9.09 12.90 -21.27
N THR A 102 -9.82 14.01 -21.08
CA THR A 102 -10.53 14.34 -19.84
C THR A 102 -11.98 14.71 -20.15
N VAL A 103 -12.31 16.00 -20.21
CA VAL A 103 -13.66 16.52 -20.45
C VAL A 103 -14.22 16.03 -21.78
N GLY A 104 -15.44 15.51 -21.75
CA GLY A 104 -16.13 14.94 -22.91
C GLY A 104 -15.70 13.52 -23.26
N TYR A 105 -14.67 12.98 -22.61
CA TYR A 105 -14.28 11.58 -22.69
C TYR A 105 -14.63 10.86 -21.39
N ILE A 106 -14.16 11.33 -20.25
CA ILE A 106 -14.52 10.83 -18.92
C ILE A 106 -15.82 11.54 -18.49
N PRO A 107 -16.94 10.81 -18.30
CA PRO A 107 -18.19 11.44 -17.86
C PRO A 107 -18.06 12.07 -16.46
N ASP A 108 -18.87 13.09 -16.18
CA ASP A 108 -19.06 13.58 -14.81
C ASP A 108 -19.56 12.45 -13.91
N GLY A 109 -19.10 12.44 -12.65
CA GLY A 109 -19.37 11.36 -11.70
C GLY A 109 -18.60 10.07 -11.96
N ARG A 110 -17.70 10.05 -12.94
CA ARG A 110 -16.84 8.90 -13.30
C ARG A 110 -15.36 9.26 -13.33
N ILE A 111 -14.97 10.22 -12.50
CA ILE A 111 -13.61 10.76 -12.49
C ILE A 111 -12.66 9.82 -11.75
N CYS A 112 -13.11 9.25 -10.63
CA CYS A 112 -12.25 8.43 -9.77
C CYS A 112 -11.94 7.06 -10.38
N ASP A 113 -12.76 6.56 -11.31
CA ASP A 113 -12.53 5.32 -12.08
C ASP A 113 -12.12 5.56 -13.55
N GLY A 114 -11.83 6.81 -13.93
CA GLY A 114 -11.46 7.16 -15.31
C GLY A 114 -12.51 6.85 -16.37
N GLY A 115 -13.79 6.70 -15.99
CA GLY A 115 -14.87 6.29 -16.89
C GLY A 115 -15.09 4.78 -16.97
N GLY A 116 -14.44 3.97 -16.13
CA GLY A 116 -14.71 2.53 -15.99
C GLY A 116 -14.30 1.71 -17.22
N ARG A 117 -13.23 2.10 -17.90
CA ARG A 117 -12.75 1.47 -19.14
C ARG A 117 -11.62 0.46 -18.94
N GLY A 118 -11.14 0.35 -17.71
CA GLY A 118 -10.08 -0.58 -17.33
C GLY A 118 -10.56 -2.03 -17.20
N PRO A 119 -9.62 -2.95 -16.93
CA PRO A 119 -9.92 -4.37 -16.76
C PRO A 119 -10.60 -4.72 -15.43
N TYR A 120 -10.56 -3.81 -14.44
CA TYR A 120 -11.17 -3.98 -13.12
C TYR A 120 -12.26 -2.93 -12.88
N ASP A 121 -13.29 -3.31 -12.13
CA ASP A 121 -14.43 -2.45 -11.82
C ASP A 121 -14.14 -1.55 -10.62
N PHE A 122 -13.84 -0.28 -10.88
CA PHE A 122 -13.65 0.76 -9.87
C PHE A 122 -14.89 1.68 -9.73
N GLU A 123 -16.05 1.35 -10.31
CA GLU A 123 -17.18 2.28 -10.39
C GLU A 123 -17.63 2.80 -9.02
N ALA A 124 -17.66 1.93 -8.00
CA ALA A 124 -18.03 2.28 -6.62
C ALA A 124 -17.08 3.28 -5.94
N PHE A 125 -15.85 3.45 -6.45
CA PHE A 125 -14.92 4.46 -5.95
C PHE A 125 -15.29 5.88 -6.35
N ASN A 126 -16.31 6.08 -7.19
CA ASN A 126 -16.88 7.40 -7.49
C ASN A 126 -17.92 7.88 -6.47
N ASP A 127 -18.43 6.97 -5.62
CA ASP A 127 -19.55 7.30 -4.74
C ASP A 127 -19.17 8.37 -3.72
N PRO A 128 -20.09 9.28 -3.38
CA PRO A 128 -19.93 10.15 -2.21
C PRO A 128 -19.95 9.30 -0.93
N GLY A 129 -19.12 9.63 0.05
CA GLY A 129 -19.01 8.86 1.27
C GLY A 129 -17.92 9.36 2.22
N ASN A 130 -17.88 8.73 3.40
CA ASN A 130 -16.84 8.94 4.41
C ASN A 130 -15.62 8.08 4.09
N TRP A 131 -14.93 8.40 2.99
CA TRP A 131 -13.69 7.75 2.59
C TRP A 131 -12.56 8.01 3.60
N PRO A 132 -11.53 7.14 3.70
CA PRO A 132 -10.31 7.44 4.44
C PRO A 132 -9.67 8.74 3.94
N ARG A 133 -9.17 9.60 4.83
CA ARG A 133 -8.73 10.96 4.47
C ARG A 133 -7.32 11.24 4.98
N THR A 134 -6.53 11.94 4.17
CA THR A 134 -5.23 12.48 4.60
C THR A 134 -5.41 13.90 5.14
N HIS A 135 -4.99 14.15 6.38
CA HIS A 135 -5.04 15.45 7.05
C HIS A 135 -3.83 16.28 6.66
N VAL A 136 -4.05 17.53 6.23
CA VAL A 136 -3.00 18.37 5.65
C VAL A 136 -3.14 19.83 6.05
N THR A 137 -2.03 20.56 5.91
CA THR A 137 -1.97 22.01 6.16
C THR A 137 -1.94 22.78 4.85
N ALA A 138 -2.81 23.79 4.73
CA ALA A 138 -2.90 24.63 3.55
C ALA A 138 -1.63 25.45 3.32
N GLY A 139 -1.05 25.38 2.12
CA GLY A 139 0.19 26.10 1.78
C GLY A 139 1.48 25.38 2.14
N ASP A 140 1.41 24.30 2.91
CA ASP A 140 2.59 23.49 3.23
C ASP A 140 3.14 22.80 1.99
N THR A 141 4.43 22.51 2.03
CA THR A 141 5.09 21.70 1.01
C THR A 141 5.32 20.31 1.55
N VAL A 142 4.65 19.34 0.94
CA VAL A 142 4.76 17.92 1.25
C VAL A 142 5.47 17.18 0.12
N GLU A 143 5.98 15.98 0.41
CA GLU A 143 6.45 15.09 -0.63
C GLU A 143 5.26 14.31 -1.20
N TRP A 144 4.84 14.66 -2.43
CA TRP A 144 3.84 13.88 -3.14
C TRP A 144 4.46 12.55 -3.56
N ARG A 145 3.70 11.46 -3.41
CA ARG A 145 4.16 10.10 -3.74
C ARG A 145 3.11 9.33 -4.53
N TYR A 146 3.56 8.62 -5.56
CA TYR A 146 2.72 7.77 -6.40
C TYR A 146 3.41 6.43 -6.61
N ASN A 147 2.79 5.33 -6.20
CA ASN A 147 3.39 4.00 -6.27
C ASN A 147 3.77 3.66 -7.73
N ASN A 148 4.94 3.07 -7.92
CA ASN A 148 5.49 2.76 -9.24
C ASN A 148 5.54 1.24 -9.53
N TRP A 149 4.52 0.49 -9.09
CA TRP A 149 4.39 -0.97 -9.25
C TRP A 149 4.85 -1.46 -10.62
N ALA A 150 4.47 -0.77 -11.70
CA ALA A 150 5.16 -0.87 -12.97
C ALA A 150 5.53 0.53 -13.49
N HIS A 151 6.84 0.79 -13.60
CA HIS A 151 7.40 2.11 -13.86
C HIS A 151 7.37 2.50 -15.35
N HIS A 152 6.83 3.68 -15.69
CA HIS A 152 6.75 4.25 -17.04
C HIS A 152 6.91 5.78 -17.05
N PRO A 153 7.42 6.38 -18.15
CA PRO A 153 7.54 7.82 -18.27
C PRO A 153 6.20 8.50 -18.57
N GLY A 154 5.99 9.70 -18.06
CA GLY A 154 4.75 10.43 -18.31
C GLY A 154 4.62 11.72 -17.50
N LYS A 155 3.41 12.27 -17.54
CA LYS A 155 3.01 13.40 -16.69
C LYS A 155 1.95 12.97 -15.69
N PHE A 156 1.97 13.57 -14.52
CA PHE A 156 0.97 13.41 -13.47
C PHE A 156 0.31 14.76 -13.26
N ASP A 157 -0.92 14.91 -13.73
CA ASP A 157 -1.73 16.10 -13.55
C ASP A 157 -2.57 15.94 -12.29
N LEU A 158 -2.40 16.84 -11.32
CA LEU A 158 -3.12 16.85 -10.06
C LEU A 158 -4.13 17.98 -10.08
N TYR A 159 -5.39 17.59 -9.96
CA TYR A 159 -6.54 18.47 -9.84
C TYR A 159 -7.07 18.41 -8.40
N ILE A 160 -7.76 19.45 -7.97
CA ILE A 160 -8.43 19.48 -6.65
C ILE A 160 -9.83 20.06 -6.81
N THR A 161 -10.77 19.65 -5.95
CA THR A 161 -12.10 20.27 -5.91
C THR A 161 -12.03 21.75 -5.53
N LYS A 162 -12.86 22.56 -6.17
CA LYS A 162 -13.02 24.00 -5.94
C LYS A 162 -13.70 24.25 -4.60
N ASP A 163 -13.51 25.46 -4.08
CA ASP A 163 -14.19 25.88 -2.86
C ASP A 163 -15.70 25.91 -3.08
N GLY A 164 -16.47 25.37 -2.12
CA GLY A 164 -17.93 25.28 -2.23
C GLY A 164 -18.45 24.08 -3.02
N TRP A 165 -17.58 23.15 -3.47
CA TRP A 165 -18.00 21.84 -3.95
C TRP A 165 -18.83 21.09 -2.89
N ASP A 166 -19.87 20.38 -3.32
CA ASP A 166 -20.72 19.56 -2.44
C ASP A 166 -20.18 18.13 -2.34
N PRO A 167 -19.66 17.70 -1.17
CA PRO A 167 -19.11 16.36 -1.00
C PRO A 167 -20.14 15.23 -1.02
N ASN A 168 -21.42 15.56 -1.03
CA ASN A 168 -22.51 14.57 -1.10
C ASN A 168 -22.92 14.23 -2.53
N GLN A 169 -22.20 14.74 -3.53
CA GLN A 169 -22.42 14.44 -4.94
C GLN A 169 -21.15 13.85 -5.58
N PRO A 170 -21.30 12.97 -6.59
CA PRO A 170 -20.18 12.56 -7.43
C PRO A 170 -19.49 13.77 -8.08
N ILE A 171 -18.16 13.71 -8.20
CA ILE A 171 -17.34 14.81 -8.72
C ILE A 171 -17.58 14.99 -10.23
N ALA A 172 -17.88 16.22 -10.65
CA ALA A 172 -17.90 16.64 -12.05
C ALA A 172 -16.60 17.38 -12.43
N TRP A 173 -16.30 17.47 -13.73
CA TRP A 173 -15.09 18.18 -14.19
C TRP A 173 -15.12 19.66 -13.84
N ASP A 174 -16.30 20.26 -13.81
CA ASP A 174 -16.49 21.66 -13.42
C ASP A 174 -16.24 21.90 -11.92
N ASP A 175 -16.20 20.85 -11.10
CA ASP A 175 -15.82 20.95 -9.69
C ASP A 175 -14.31 21.01 -9.51
N LEU A 176 -13.50 20.68 -10.53
CA LEU A 176 -12.06 20.52 -10.41
C LEU A 176 -11.27 21.72 -10.97
N GLU A 177 -10.11 21.97 -10.35
CA GLU A 177 -9.09 22.87 -10.87
C GLU A 177 -7.71 22.21 -10.83
N LEU A 178 -6.94 22.34 -11.92
CA LEU A 178 -5.56 21.85 -12.00
C LEU A 178 -4.67 22.74 -11.13
N PHE A 179 -3.89 22.15 -10.23
CA PHE A 179 -2.98 22.91 -9.37
C PHE A 179 -1.52 22.46 -9.45
N LYS A 180 -1.23 21.26 -9.98
CA LYS A 180 0.14 20.79 -10.18
C LYS A 180 0.25 19.82 -11.36
N THR A 181 1.38 19.90 -12.06
CA THR A 181 1.82 18.85 -12.98
C THR A 181 3.25 18.43 -12.62
N PHE A 182 3.47 17.13 -12.49
CA PHE A 182 4.82 16.54 -12.50
C PHE A 182 5.09 15.93 -13.87
N THR A 183 6.31 16.07 -14.40
CA THR A 183 6.72 15.43 -15.65
C THR A 183 7.98 14.63 -15.39
N ASN A 184 7.91 13.31 -15.58
CA ASN A 184 8.98 12.36 -15.26
C ASN A 184 9.63 12.66 -13.89
N PRO A 185 8.82 12.66 -12.79
CA PRO A 185 9.36 12.85 -11.44
C PRO A 185 10.43 11.81 -11.11
N ALA A 186 11.26 12.12 -10.11
CA ALA A 186 12.19 11.15 -9.57
C ALA A 186 11.43 9.95 -8.98
N SER A 187 12.10 8.80 -8.89
CA SER A 187 11.53 7.59 -8.31
C SER A 187 12.57 6.81 -7.52
N ASN A 188 12.11 6.00 -6.57
CA ASN A 188 12.94 5.03 -5.86
C ASN A 188 12.61 3.59 -6.33
N GLY A 189 13.51 2.67 -6.03
CA GLY A 189 13.29 1.23 -6.22
C GLY A 189 13.04 0.78 -7.66
N GLY A 190 12.36 -0.38 -7.78
CA GLY A 190 11.97 -1.03 -9.03
C GLY A 190 10.55 -1.60 -8.97
N PRO A 191 10.03 -2.18 -10.06
CA PRO A 191 8.65 -2.63 -10.14
C PRO A 191 8.31 -3.75 -9.12
N GLY A 192 7.03 -3.89 -8.78
CA GLY A 192 6.49 -4.97 -7.97
C GLY A 192 6.64 -4.83 -6.45
N SER A 193 6.78 -3.60 -5.95
CA SER A 193 6.83 -3.30 -4.52
C SER A 193 5.79 -2.27 -4.11
N ASN A 194 5.28 -2.40 -2.89
CA ASN A 194 4.42 -1.39 -2.28
C ASN A 194 5.22 -0.15 -1.84
N ASP A 195 6.50 -0.32 -1.49
CA ASP A 195 7.36 0.74 -0.93
C ASP A 195 8.02 1.65 -1.98
N HIS A 196 7.83 1.34 -3.26
CA HIS A 196 8.46 2.07 -4.34
C HIS A 196 7.48 3.03 -5.02
N TYR A 197 7.94 4.25 -5.28
CA TYR A 197 7.11 5.34 -5.75
C TYR A 197 7.91 6.37 -6.56
N TYR A 198 7.18 7.10 -7.41
CA TYR A 198 7.58 8.42 -7.86
C TYR A 198 7.39 9.44 -6.74
N TYR A 199 8.21 10.48 -6.72
CA TYR A 199 8.08 11.55 -5.73
C TYR A 199 8.46 12.94 -6.25
N GLY A 200 7.93 13.95 -5.58
CA GLY A 200 8.32 15.34 -5.80
C GLY A 200 7.63 16.33 -4.87
N ASN A 201 8.22 17.50 -4.72
CA ASN A 201 7.68 18.55 -3.83
C ASN A 201 6.35 19.08 -4.38
N LEU A 202 5.32 18.99 -3.53
CA LEU A 202 3.97 19.47 -3.76
C LEU A 202 3.65 20.55 -2.73
N THR A 203 3.54 21.80 -3.19
CA THR A 203 2.96 22.87 -2.37
C THR A 203 1.45 22.76 -2.45
N LEU A 204 0.81 22.54 -1.31
CA LEU A 204 -0.63 22.38 -1.21
C LEU A 204 -1.35 23.73 -1.41
N PRO A 205 -2.51 23.73 -2.09
CA PRO A 205 -3.26 24.96 -2.34
C PRO A 205 -3.82 25.55 -1.04
N GLN A 206 -4.16 26.84 -1.08
CA GLN A 206 -4.83 27.54 0.01
C GLN A 206 -6.30 27.11 0.04
N LYS A 207 -6.60 26.05 0.78
CA LYS A 207 -7.93 25.43 0.94
C LYS A 207 -8.25 25.27 2.43
N SER A 208 -9.49 24.90 2.74
CA SER A 208 -9.92 24.62 4.11
C SER A 208 -10.96 23.50 4.10
N GLY A 209 -10.90 22.61 5.08
CA GLY A 209 -11.88 21.52 5.20
C GLY A 209 -11.71 20.44 4.14
N TYR A 210 -12.78 19.68 3.90
CA TYR A 210 -12.78 18.49 3.06
C TYR A 210 -12.69 18.79 1.55
N HIS A 211 -11.73 18.15 0.88
CA HIS A 211 -11.53 18.22 -0.57
C HIS A 211 -11.11 16.86 -1.15
N VAL A 212 -11.16 16.74 -2.48
CA VAL A 212 -10.63 15.57 -3.20
C VAL A 212 -9.58 16.03 -4.19
N VAL A 213 -8.42 15.38 -4.15
CA VAL A 213 -7.35 15.51 -5.14
C VAL A 213 -7.50 14.38 -6.16
N PHE A 214 -7.62 14.74 -7.43
CA PHE A 214 -7.64 13.79 -8.54
C PHE A 214 -6.28 13.79 -9.25
N THR A 215 -5.60 12.64 -9.25
CA THR A 215 -4.35 12.42 -9.98
C THR A 215 -4.63 11.70 -11.29
N HIS A 216 -4.22 12.30 -12.40
CA HIS A 216 -4.27 11.72 -13.74
C HIS A 216 -2.85 11.48 -14.26
N TRP A 217 -2.43 10.22 -14.30
CA TRP A 217 -1.16 9.84 -14.91
C TRP A 217 -1.37 9.57 -16.40
N VAL A 218 -0.71 10.37 -17.23
CA VAL A 218 -0.70 10.22 -18.69
C VAL A 218 0.68 9.74 -19.12
N ARG A 219 0.75 8.49 -19.57
CA ARG A 219 1.98 7.93 -20.12
C ARG A 219 2.43 8.68 -21.37
N SER A 220 3.73 8.73 -21.59
CA SER A 220 4.35 9.34 -22.77
C SER A 220 4.82 8.32 -23.80
N ASP A 221 4.82 7.04 -23.42
CA ASP A 221 5.22 5.89 -24.24
C ASP A 221 4.02 5.01 -24.68
N SER A 222 2.80 5.35 -24.28
CA SER A 222 1.54 4.65 -24.59
C SER A 222 0.35 5.61 -24.53
N ASN A 223 -0.81 5.18 -25.04
CA ASN A 223 -2.09 5.85 -24.80
C ASN A 223 -2.66 5.56 -23.40
N GLU A 224 -2.09 4.59 -22.68
CA GLU A 224 -2.60 4.18 -21.38
C GLU A 224 -2.48 5.28 -20.31
N ASN A 225 -3.53 5.46 -19.52
CA ASN A 225 -3.60 6.44 -18.43
C ASN A 225 -4.06 5.77 -17.13
N PHE A 226 -3.77 6.39 -15.99
CA PHE A 226 -4.20 5.94 -14.66
C PHE A 226 -4.90 7.06 -13.89
N TYR A 227 -5.82 6.64 -13.03
CA TYR A 227 -6.75 7.51 -12.33
C TYR A 227 -6.74 7.18 -10.84
N ALA A 228 -6.68 8.21 -10.00
CA ALA A 228 -6.71 8.04 -8.55
C ALA A 228 -7.29 9.29 -7.88
N CYS A 229 -8.36 9.12 -7.11
CA CYS A 229 -8.89 10.15 -6.21
C CYS A 229 -8.33 9.95 -4.80
N SER A 230 -7.86 11.01 -4.17
CA SER A 230 -7.36 11.06 -2.79
C SER A 230 -8.18 12.07 -2.00
N ASP A 231 -8.83 11.60 -0.94
CA ASP A 231 -9.64 12.43 -0.06
C ASP A 231 -8.72 13.11 0.99
N VAL A 232 -8.84 14.43 1.13
CA VAL A 232 -7.96 15.24 1.99
C VAL A 232 -8.78 16.19 2.87
N GLU A 233 -8.28 16.47 4.06
CA GLU A 233 -8.86 17.43 4.99
C GLU A 233 -7.83 18.54 5.26
N PHE A 234 -8.16 19.79 4.91
CA PHE A 234 -7.32 20.95 5.19
C PHE A 234 -7.65 21.54 6.56
N ASP A 235 -7.14 20.90 7.61
CA ASP A 235 -7.44 21.21 9.01
C ASP A 235 -6.19 21.48 9.88
N GLY A 236 -5.01 21.49 9.27
CA GLY A 236 -3.74 21.70 9.98
C GLY A 236 -2.97 20.42 10.29
N GLY A 237 -3.38 19.27 9.72
CA GLY A 237 -2.62 18.03 9.80
C GLY A 237 -1.30 18.06 9.02
N ASN A 238 -0.49 17.02 9.24
CA ASN A 238 0.86 16.84 8.72
C ASN A 238 1.00 15.55 7.89
N GLY A 239 -0.11 15.00 7.41
CA GLY A 239 -0.16 13.81 6.56
C GLY A 239 -0.83 12.60 7.19
N GLU A 240 -1.34 12.73 8.42
CA GLU A 240 -1.99 11.66 9.14
C GLU A 240 -3.24 11.18 8.39
N VAL A 241 -3.53 9.88 8.46
CA VAL A 241 -4.70 9.29 7.79
C VAL A 241 -5.76 8.91 8.82
N SER A 242 -6.99 9.40 8.64
CA SER A 242 -8.15 8.99 9.42
C SER A 242 -9.10 8.11 8.62
N GLY A 243 -10.04 7.48 9.34
CA GLY A 243 -11.07 6.63 8.73
C GLY A 243 -10.50 5.32 8.18
N ILE A 244 -9.34 4.88 8.65
CA ILE A 244 -8.71 3.61 8.33
C ILE A 244 -8.50 2.80 9.61
N ARG A 245 -8.39 1.48 9.50
CA ARG A 245 -8.10 0.58 10.62
C ARG A 245 -6.91 1.09 11.45
N PRO A 246 -7.06 1.26 12.78
CA PRO A 246 -5.96 1.67 13.65
C PRO A 246 -4.76 0.71 13.52
N GLY A 247 -3.58 1.27 13.32
CA GLY A 247 -2.34 0.50 13.12
C GLY A 247 -2.23 -0.19 11.75
N ALA A 248 -3.06 0.17 10.77
CA ALA A 248 -2.85 -0.25 9.39
C ALA A 248 -1.46 0.21 8.90
N ASP A 249 -0.74 -0.72 8.26
CA ASP A 249 0.51 -0.41 7.58
C ASP A 249 0.21 0.26 6.25
N LEU A 250 0.79 1.44 6.01
CA LEU A 250 0.62 2.23 4.79
C LEU A 250 1.98 2.42 4.11
N PRO A 251 2.44 1.43 3.31
CA PRO A 251 3.71 1.47 2.61
C PRO A 251 4.01 2.80 1.88
N GLY A 252 5.07 3.49 2.30
CA GLY A 252 5.47 4.76 1.70
C GLY A 252 4.59 5.95 2.06
N ASN A 253 3.71 5.86 3.06
CA ASN A 253 3.06 7.00 3.70
C ASN A 253 3.62 7.19 5.12
N ASP A 254 4.28 8.33 5.35
CA ASP A 254 4.98 8.61 6.61
C ASP A 254 4.09 9.35 7.64
N GLY A 255 2.89 9.77 7.25
CA GLY A 255 2.00 10.55 8.13
C GLY A 255 1.33 9.70 9.22
N GLY A 256 1.35 8.37 9.08
CA GLY A 256 0.76 7.45 10.05
C GLY A 256 -0.78 7.48 10.07
N VAL A 257 -1.35 6.67 10.97
CA VAL A 257 -2.80 6.54 11.16
C VAL A 257 -3.22 7.25 12.44
N VAL A 258 -4.24 8.10 12.35
CA VAL A 258 -4.88 8.74 13.51
C VAL A 258 -6.29 8.20 13.69
N ASP A 259 -6.68 8.04 14.95
CA ASP A 259 -8.08 7.77 15.26
C ASP A 259 -8.95 8.94 14.76
N PRO A 260 -10.16 8.66 14.24
CA PRO A 260 -11.07 9.72 13.84
C PRO A 260 -11.29 10.66 15.05
N PRO A 261 -11.35 11.99 14.84
CA PRO A 261 -11.70 12.90 15.91
C PRO A 261 -13.02 12.44 16.53
N THR A 262 -13.01 12.10 17.82
CA THR A 262 -14.25 12.08 18.59
C THR A 262 -14.73 13.53 18.63
N ASP A 263 -15.82 13.81 17.90
CA ASP A 263 -16.64 15.03 17.87
C ASP A 263 -16.26 16.11 18.90
N PRO A 264 -15.91 17.36 18.50
CA PRO A 264 -15.39 18.35 19.42
C PRO A 264 -16.54 18.96 20.24
N THR A 265 -16.67 18.52 21.49
CA THR A 265 -17.25 19.38 22.52
C THR A 265 -16.24 19.63 23.63
N SER A 266 -15.63 20.80 23.58
CA SER A 266 -15.43 21.74 24.69
C SER A 266 -14.05 22.40 24.59
N ASP A 267 -14.10 23.72 24.41
CA ASP A 267 -13.02 24.66 24.62
C ASP A 267 -12.27 24.42 25.94
N ASP A 268 -10.94 24.50 25.93
CA ASP A 268 -10.18 25.35 26.87
C ASP A 268 -8.75 25.60 26.32
N PRO A 269 -8.25 26.85 26.27
CA PRO A 269 -6.89 27.16 25.84
C PRO A 269 -5.94 27.18 27.03
N THR A 270 -4.75 26.60 26.89
CA THR A 270 -3.61 26.96 27.75
C THR A 270 -2.33 27.08 26.94
N ASP A 271 -1.78 28.30 26.99
CA ASP A 271 -0.46 28.75 26.52
C ASP A 271 0.70 27.90 27.09
N ASP A 272 1.75 27.63 26.31
CA ASP A 272 3.00 28.45 26.22
C ASP A 272 4.09 27.65 25.42
N PRO A 273 5.05 28.28 24.72
CA PRO A 273 5.99 27.64 23.80
C PRO A 273 7.34 27.32 24.46
N THR A 274 8.12 26.36 23.92
CA THR A 274 9.59 26.39 24.01
C THR A 274 10.26 25.60 22.88
N ASP A 275 11.25 26.22 22.25
CA ASP A 275 12.06 25.75 21.11
C ASP A 275 13.03 24.57 21.42
N GLU A 276 13.22 23.71 20.39
CA GLU A 276 14.40 22.92 19.87
C GLU A 276 15.58 22.47 20.80
N PRO A 277 16.31 21.35 20.50
CA PRO A 277 16.81 20.97 19.17
C PRO A 277 16.77 19.48 18.76
N THR A 278 16.91 19.28 17.45
CA THR A 278 17.00 17.99 16.74
C THR A 278 18.42 17.41 16.78
N THR A 279 18.62 16.17 17.26
CA THR A 279 19.84 15.36 17.02
C THR A 279 19.57 13.86 17.09
N GLY A 280 19.93 13.13 16.03
CA GLY A 280 20.29 11.70 16.02
C GLY A 280 19.13 10.70 16.08
N GLY A 281 18.75 10.12 14.93
CA GLY A 281 17.93 8.90 14.92
C GLY A 281 18.77 7.68 15.33
N PRO A 282 18.22 6.71 16.10
CA PRO A 282 18.97 5.57 16.60
C PRO A 282 19.37 4.62 15.47
N THR A 283 20.54 4.02 15.59
CA THR A 283 21.10 3.07 14.62
C THR A 283 20.88 1.65 15.15
N GLU A 284 20.69 0.69 14.23
CA GLU A 284 20.54 -0.74 14.54
C GLU A 284 21.61 -1.23 15.54
N GLY A 285 21.19 -1.56 16.79
CA GLY A 285 22.07 -2.00 17.88
C GLY A 285 21.78 -1.42 19.28
N ASP A 286 20.84 -0.48 19.39
CA ASP A 286 20.58 0.25 20.64
C ASP A 286 19.59 -0.42 21.61
N CYS A 287 18.98 -1.55 21.24
CA CYS A 287 18.08 -2.32 22.12
C CYS A 287 18.46 -3.81 22.19
N THR A 288 18.41 -4.39 23.39
CA THR A 288 18.62 -5.83 23.62
C THR A 288 17.56 -6.40 24.56
N ALA A 289 17.31 -7.71 24.49
CA ALA A 289 16.35 -8.38 25.37
C ALA A 289 16.90 -9.69 25.95
N THR A 290 16.58 -9.96 27.21
CA THR A 290 16.93 -11.20 27.90
C THR A 290 15.71 -11.78 28.59
N ALA A 291 15.67 -13.11 28.76
CA ALA A 291 14.55 -13.81 29.40
C ALA A 291 14.99 -14.64 30.59
N SER A 292 14.13 -14.69 31.60
CA SER A 292 14.16 -15.70 32.66
C SER A 292 12.90 -16.56 32.59
N VAL A 293 13.07 -17.87 32.72
CA VAL A 293 11.97 -18.85 32.63
C VAL A 293 11.87 -19.63 33.93
N ASN A 294 10.72 -19.56 34.59
CA ASN A 294 10.38 -20.37 35.76
C ASN A 294 9.35 -21.44 35.38
N SER A 295 9.82 -22.67 35.15
CA SER A 295 9.02 -23.77 34.62
C SER A 295 8.55 -24.73 35.71
N TRP A 296 7.30 -25.21 35.59
CA TRP A 296 6.75 -26.31 36.41
C TRP A 296 6.31 -27.50 35.54
N GLY A 297 6.85 -27.61 34.33
CA GLY A 297 6.67 -28.75 33.42
C GLY A 297 5.47 -28.62 32.48
N SER A 298 4.28 -28.33 32.99
CA SER A 298 3.07 -28.12 32.15
C SER A 298 2.81 -26.66 31.77
N GLY A 299 3.60 -25.74 32.32
CA GLY A 299 3.58 -24.31 32.04
C GLY A 299 4.83 -23.64 32.58
N ALA A 300 4.97 -22.36 32.29
CA ALA A 300 6.06 -21.53 32.81
C ALA A 300 5.63 -20.07 32.94
N THR A 301 6.28 -19.36 33.87
CA THR A 301 6.30 -17.89 33.89
C THR A 301 7.57 -17.42 33.21
N VAL A 302 7.43 -16.52 32.23
CA VAL A 302 8.55 -15.87 31.54
C VAL A 302 8.57 -14.40 31.93
N THR A 303 9.74 -13.90 32.31
CA THR A 303 10.00 -12.47 32.48
C THR A 303 11.06 -12.06 31.47
N ILE A 304 10.74 -11.05 30.65
CA ILE A 304 11.64 -10.46 29.67
C ILE A 304 12.09 -9.09 30.18
N THR A 305 13.41 -8.87 30.17
CA THR A 305 14.04 -7.56 30.42
C THR A 305 14.50 -6.99 29.09
N VAL A 306 14.04 -5.78 28.78
CA VAL A 306 14.42 -5.01 27.59
C VAL A 306 15.33 -3.88 28.03
N SER A 307 16.50 -3.79 27.40
CA SER A 307 17.59 -2.90 27.78
C SER A 307 17.95 -1.97 26.63
N ASN A 308 17.99 -0.67 26.89
CA ASN A 308 18.52 0.31 25.96
C ASN A 308 20.05 0.42 26.14
N THR A 309 20.81 -0.08 25.18
CA THR A 309 22.28 -0.03 25.15
C THR A 309 22.84 1.15 24.36
N GLY A 310 21.98 1.94 23.72
CA GLY A 310 22.32 3.12 22.94
C GLY A 310 22.51 4.39 23.78
N SER A 311 22.87 5.49 23.11
CA SER A 311 23.05 6.82 23.73
C SER A 311 21.76 7.62 23.84
N ASP A 312 20.74 7.28 23.06
CA ASP A 312 19.48 8.02 22.95
C ASP A 312 18.31 7.20 23.52
N PRO A 313 17.22 7.84 23.99
CA PRO A 313 16.05 7.11 24.45
C PRO A 313 15.44 6.25 23.34
N VAL A 314 15.15 4.99 23.64
CA VAL A 314 14.38 4.10 22.74
C VAL A 314 12.92 4.22 23.12
N SER A 315 12.06 4.58 22.18
CA SER A 315 10.61 4.54 22.36
C SER A 315 10.02 3.37 21.57
N ASP A 316 8.84 2.92 21.98
CA ASP A 316 8.03 1.91 21.28
C ASP A 316 8.80 0.63 20.86
N TRP A 317 9.67 0.16 21.76
CA TRP A 317 10.46 -1.05 21.55
C TRP A 317 9.60 -2.27 21.24
N MET A 318 10.07 -3.14 20.34
CA MET A 318 9.38 -4.38 20.02
C MET A 318 10.29 -5.58 20.23
N ILE A 319 9.79 -6.58 20.96
CA ILE A 319 10.46 -7.87 21.11
C ILE A 319 9.73 -8.90 20.26
N HIS A 320 10.46 -9.64 19.41
CA HIS A 320 9.87 -10.77 18.71
C HIS A 320 10.64 -12.07 18.94
N TRP A 321 9.90 -13.18 18.95
CA TRP A 321 10.45 -14.53 19.00
C TRP A 321 9.57 -15.52 18.27
N LEU A 322 10.14 -16.67 17.92
CA LEU A 322 9.43 -17.80 17.36
C LEU A 322 9.35 -18.93 18.38
N TRP A 323 8.15 -19.45 18.62
CA TRP A 323 8.02 -20.73 19.29
C TRP A 323 8.66 -21.84 18.43
N PRO A 324 9.29 -22.86 19.06
CA PRO A 324 9.73 -24.02 18.31
C PRO A 324 8.53 -24.67 17.59
N PRO A 325 8.69 -25.12 16.34
CA PRO A 325 7.63 -25.79 15.60
C PRO A 325 7.06 -26.97 16.41
N ASP A 326 5.74 -27.15 16.36
CA ASP A 326 5.01 -28.22 17.05
C ASP A 326 5.16 -28.24 18.58
N SER A 327 5.66 -27.16 19.21
CA SER A 327 5.87 -27.11 20.66
C SER A 327 4.56 -27.13 21.48
N GLY A 328 3.44 -26.73 20.87
CA GLY A 328 2.14 -26.62 21.54
C GLY A 328 2.10 -25.58 22.65
N ILE A 329 3.12 -24.71 22.72
CA ILE A 329 3.22 -23.65 23.72
C ILE A 329 2.23 -22.53 23.35
N THR A 330 1.45 -22.07 24.32
CA THR A 330 0.50 -20.97 24.13
C THR A 330 0.62 -19.99 25.29
N ILE A 331 0.46 -18.70 25.02
CA ILE A 331 0.48 -17.67 26.06
C ILE A 331 -0.90 -17.61 26.73
N ALA A 332 -0.93 -17.74 28.05
CA ALA A 332 -2.15 -17.77 28.85
C ALA A 332 -2.57 -16.37 29.33
N ASN A 333 -1.60 -15.53 29.68
CA ASN A 333 -1.78 -14.13 30.08
C ASN A 333 -0.44 -13.41 30.07
N SER A 334 -0.47 -12.08 29.95
CA SER A 334 0.69 -11.20 29.98
C SER A 334 0.44 -9.97 30.85
N TRP A 335 1.51 -9.29 31.25
CA TRP A 335 1.46 -8.02 31.97
C TRP A 335 2.62 -7.12 31.56
N ASN A 336 2.40 -5.80 31.66
CA ASN A 336 3.37 -4.75 31.28
C ASN A 336 3.81 -4.82 29.79
N THR A 337 3.02 -5.49 28.96
CA THR A 337 3.24 -5.65 27.52
C THR A 337 1.90 -5.93 26.83
N THR A 338 1.85 -5.63 25.54
CA THR A 338 0.86 -6.17 24.60
C THR A 338 1.53 -7.25 23.77
N ILE A 339 1.02 -8.48 23.81
CA ILE A 339 1.56 -9.60 23.01
C ILE A 339 0.57 -9.95 21.92
N SER A 340 1.04 -9.98 20.67
CA SER A 340 0.33 -10.49 19.51
C SER A 340 1.02 -11.75 18.99
N SER A 341 0.25 -12.61 18.31
CA SER A 341 0.73 -13.89 17.80
C SER A 341 0.34 -14.08 16.34
N MET A 342 1.26 -14.57 15.52
CA MET A 342 1.07 -14.93 14.11
C MET A 342 1.69 -16.32 13.86
N GLY A 343 0.86 -17.36 13.96
CA GLY A 343 1.36 -18.75 13.97
C GLY A 343 2.31 -18.98 15.15
N ASP A 344 3.51 -19.47 14.87
CA ASP A 344 4.55 -19.68 15.88
C ASP A 344 5.25 -18.37 16.28
N MET A 345 5.07 -17.28 15.53
CA MET A 345 5.68 -15.98 15.85
C MET A 345 4.90 -15.24 16.92
N GLN A 346 5.63 -14.69 17.89
CA GLN A 346 5.10 -13.81 18.93
C GLN A 346 5.81 -12.47 18.86
N MET A 347 5.05 -11.40 19.06
CA MET A 347 5.58 -10.04 19.14
C MET A 347 5.04 -9.38 20.40
N ALA A 348 5.91 -8.73 21.15
CA ALA A 348 5.60 -8.05 22.40
C ALA A 348 6.02 -6.59 22.29
N GLY A 349 5.04 -5.68 22.42
CA GLY A 349 5.26 -4.24 22.53
C GLY A 349 5.11 -3.75 23.97
N PRO A 350 5.42 -2.47 24.24
CA PRO A 350 5.31 -1.92 25.57
C PRO A 350 3.85 -1.74 26.01
N ALA A 351 3.65 -1.63 27.31
CA ALA A 351 2.51 -0.93 27.86
C ALA A 351 2.80 0.59 27.83
N GLY A 352 1.75 1.43 27.79
CA GLY A 352 1.95 2.88 27.62
C GLY A 352 2.89 3.57 28.63
N TRP A 353 3.08 3.01 29.83
CA TRP A 353 3.98 3.58 30.84
C TRP A 353 5.43 3.11 30.76
N ASN A 354 5.74 2.06 29.99
CA ASN A 354 7.11 1.55 29.79
C ASN A 354 7.55 1.63 28.32
N ALA A 355 6.87 2.42 27.50
CA ALA A 355 7.15 2.61 26.08
C ALA A 355 8.52 3.24 25.82
N THR A 356 8.96 4.18 26.67
CA THR A 356 10.28 4.82 26.54
C THR A 356 11.27 4.27 27.55
N ILE A 357 12.44 3.86 27.07
CA ILE A 357 13.59 3.41 27.86
C ILE A 357 14.71 4.43 27.67
N ALA A 358 15.07 5.15 28.74
CA ALA A 358 16.22 6.06 28.70
C ALA A 358 17.54 5.29 28.48
N SER A 359 18.57 5.98 27.97
CA SER A 359 19.89 5.38 27.72
C SER A 359 20.43 4.65 28.97
N GLY A 360 20.85 3.40 28.78
CA GLY A 360 21.38 2.55 29.84
C GLY A 360 20.36 2.11 30.89
N GLN A 361 19.07 2.26 30.63
CA GLN A 361 17.99 1.77 31.50
C GLN A 361 17.33 0.51 30.93
N ASP A 362 16.58 -0.15 31.82
CA ASP A 362 15.86 -1.37 31.54
C ASP A 362 14.38 -1.23 31.89
N VAL A 363 13.53 -1.93 31.14
CA VAL A 363 12.14 -2.20 31.51
C VAL A 363 11.91 -3.71 31.50
N SER A 364 10.84 -4.18 32.15
CA SER A 364 10.52 -5.60 32.14
C SER A 364 9.03 -5.85 32.03
N PHE A 365 8.71 -6.91 31.29
CA PHE A 365 7.38 -7.46 31.15
C PHE A 365 7.39 -8.96 31.37
N GLY A 366 6.21 -9.56 31.51
CA GLY A 366 6.14 -11.00 31.67
C GLY A 366 4.84 -11.59 31.16
N PHE A 367 4.85 -12.91 31.05
CA PHE A 367 3.69 -13.70 30.65
C PHE A 367 3.78 -15.12 31.18
N ASN A 368 2.62 -15.75 31.32
CA ASN A 368 2.50 -17.18 31.62
C ASN A 368 2.20 -17.95 30.34
N VAL A 369 2.77 -19.14 30.21
CA VAL A 369 2.49 -20.06 29.10
C VAL A 369 1.88 -21.38 29.57
N ASN A 370 1.02 -21.96 28.73
CA ASN A 370 0.66 -23.38 28.79
C ASN A 370 1.59 -24.15 27.85
N GLY A 371 2.05 -25.32 28.27
CA GLY A 371 3.02 -26.13 27.53
C GLY A 371 4.40 -26.16 28.19
N SER A 372 5.21 -27.15 27.81
CA SER A 372 6.53 -27.37 28.40
C SER A 372 7.56 -26.40 27.83
N LEU A 373 7.85 -25.34 28.58
CA LEU A 373 8.90 -24.36 28.28
C LEU A 373 9.94 -24.34 29.40
N SER A 374 11.20 -24.69 29.10
CA SER A 374 12.32 -24.66 30.06
C SER A 374 13.40 -23.64 29.68
N THR A 375 13.39 -23.15 28.44
CA THR A 375 14.34 -22.15 27.94
C THR A 375 13.63 -21.33 26.87
N MET A 376 13.82 -20.02 26.90
CA MET A 376 13.23 -19.12 25.92
C MET A 376 13.97 -19.22 24.57
N PRO A 377 13.26 -19.15 23.43
CA PRO A 377 13.89 -18.96 22.12
C PRO A 377 14.70 -17.66 22.03
N ALA A 378 15.46 -17.50 20.95
CA ALA A 378 16.14 -16.23 20.66
C ALA A 378 15.12 -15.08 20.61
N LEU A 379 15.50 -13.96 21.22
CA LEU A 379 14.74 -12.73 21.24
C LEU A 379 15.47 -11.71 20.39
N ASP A 380 14.74 -11.07 19.52
CA ASP A 380 15.21 -9.94 18.74
C ASP A 380 14.51 -8.69 19.29
N CYS A 381 15.28 -7.65 19.65
CA CYS A 381 14.74 -6.35 20.02
C CYS A 381 14.90 -5.38 18.86
N ILE A 382 13.80 -4.73 18.49
CA ILE A 382 13.76 -3.69 17.47
C ILE A 382 13.46 -2.36 18.19
N PRO A 383 14.35 -1.36 18.14
CA PRO A 383 14.04 -0.02 18.64
C PRO A 383 12.97 0.62 17.73
N GLY A 384 12.01 1.32 18.32
CA GLY A 384 10.96 2.06 17.62
C GLY A 384 11.33 3.49 17.26
#